data_AF-A0A4U9U5U6-F1
#
_entry.id   AF-A0A4U9U5U6-F1
#
_cell.length_a   1.000
_cell.length_b   1.000
_cell.length_c   1.000
_cell.angle_alpha   90.00
_cell.angle_beta   90.00
_cell.angle_gamma   90.00
#
_symmetry.space_group_name_H-M   'P 1'
#
loop_
_entity.id
_entity.type
_entity.pdbx_description
1 polymer ?
#
loop_
_entity_poly.entity_id
_entity_poly.type
_entity_poly.pdbx_seq_one_letter_code
_entity_poly.pdbx_strand_id
1 'polypeptide(L)'
;MRCKIVLIISLLFSFSACKKEDKVFTFKTIQLNHYRPKEIPKQLLSLKVLEDDHMTVIAETEKYPSEYTLPAQFAVQPQLSLPLYAQKYSIQLWGDVTGFLGECEVDMHHYKIVFPIDMEVDSESLGVSIKGSWQ
;
A
#
# COMPACT_ATOMS: atom_id res chain seq x y z
N MET A 1 -1.55 29.03 47.15
CA MET A 1 -2.49 28.03 46.57
C MET A 1 -2.62 28.09 45.05
N ARG A 2 -2.82 29.27 44.41
CA ARG A 2 -3.07 29.39 42.95
C ARG A 2 -2.11 28.61 42.03
N CYS A 3 -0.79 28.60 42.27
CA CYS A 3 0.17 27.85 41.43
C CYS A 3 -0.07 26.33 41.35
N LYS A 4 -0.57 25.68 42.42
CA LYS A 4 -0.81 24.23 42.40
C LYS A 4 -1.95 23.84 41.46
N ILE A 5 -2.94 24.72 41.28
CA ILE A 5 -4.09 24.49 40.40
C ILE A 5 -3.67 24.55 38.92
N VAL A 6 -2.82 25.52 38.56
CA VAL A 6 -2.31 25.67 37.18
C VAL A 6 -1.49 24.45 36.74
N LEU A 7 -0.64 23.91 37.62
CA LEU A 7 0.13 22.69 37.35
C LEU A 7 -0.78 21.47 37.10
N ILE A 8 -1.85 21.30 37.89
CA ILE A 8 -2.80 20.18 37.72
C ILE A 8 -3.57 20.31 36.41
N ILE A 9 -4.00 21.52 36.02
CA ILE A 9 -4.68 21.76 34.74
C ILE A 9 -3.72 21.50 33.56
N SER A 10 -2.46 21.94 33.64
CA SER A 10 -1.43 21.67 32.63
C SER A 10 -1.15 20.17 32.47
N LEU A 11 -1.19 19.41 33.57
CA LEU A 11 -0.99 17.96 33.56
C LEU A 11 -2.18 17.23 32.91
N LEU A 12 -3.41 17.67 33.19
CA LEU A 12 -4.63 17.12 32.57
C LEU A 12 -4.67 17.31 31.05
N PHE A 13 -4.23 18.46 30.54
CA PHE A 13 -4.15 18.68 29.09
C PHE A 13 -3.11 17.81 28.38
N SER A 14 -1.99 17.46 29.05
CA SER A 14 -0.95 16.62 28.44
C SER A 14 -1.38 15.16 28.26
N PHE A 15 -2.26 14.62 29.11
CA PHE A 15 -2.85 13.28 28.91
C PHE A 15 -3.84 13.20 27.74
N SER A 16 -4.35 14.33 27.25
CA SER A 16 -5.30 14.36 26.11
C SER A 16 -4.61 14.37 24.74
N ALA A 17 -3.28 14.54 24.69
CA ALA A 17 -2.55 14.92 23.48
C ALA A 17 -2.11 13.76 22.58
N CYS A 18 -2.32 12.49 22.97
CA CYS A 18 -1.83 11.34 22.20
C CYS A 18 -2.89 10.22 22.04
N LYS A 19 -3.90 10.50 21.21
CA LYS A 19 -4.67 9.44 20.53
C LYS A 19 -4.28 9.45 19.06
N LYS A 20 -3.19 8.75 18.73
CA LYS A 20 -2.88 8.38 17.35
C LYS A 20 -3.96 7.37 16.94
N GLU A 21 -4.94 7.81 16.16
CA GLU A 21 -6.07 6.96 15.77
C GLU A 21 -5.57 5.71 15.03
N ASP A 22 -5.96 4.53 15.50
CA ASP A 22 -5.71 3.25 14.84
C ASP A 22 -6.56 3.14 13.56
N LYS A 23 -6.18 3.90 12.54
CA LYS A 23 -6.85 3.91 11.23
C LYS A 23 -6.57 2.61 10.50
N VAL A 24 -7.49 1.67 10.63
CA VAL A 24 -7.51 0.42 9.86
C VAL A 24 -7.75 0.74 8.39
N PHE A 25 -6.81 0.34 7.54
CA PHE A 25 -6.93 0.49 6.09
C PHE A 25 -7.34 -0.84 5.45
N THR A 26 -8.32 -0.79 4.55
CA THR A 26 -8.84 -1.97 3.85
C THR A 26 -8.15 -2.16 2.51
N PHE A 27 -7.22 -3.11 2.45
CA PHE A 27 -6.42 -3.41 1.25
C PHE A 27 -7.17 -4.39 0.35
N LYS A 28 -7.68 -3.87 -0.77
CA LYS A 28 -8.53 -4.61 -1.73
C LYS A 28 -7.80 -5.03 -3.01
N THR A 29 -6.86 -4.22 -3.49
CA THR A 29 -6.21 -4.43 -4.79
C THR A 29 -4.77 -3.93 -4.80
N ILE A 30 -3.92 -4.58 -5.59
CA ILE A 30 -2.54 -4.14 -5.88
C ILE A 30 -2.44 -3.83 -7.38
N GLN A 31 -1.68 -2.80 -7.75
CA GLN A 31 -1.37 -2.49 -9.16
C GLN A 31 0.12 -2.70 -9.43
N LEU A 32 0.45 -3.68 -10.27
CA LEU A 32 1.80 -3.86 -10.80
C LEU A 32 1.99 -2.88 -11.96
N ASN A 33 2.71 -1.80 -11.72
CA ASN A 33 2.97 -0.77 -12.72
C ASN A 33 4.01 -1.21 -13.76
N HIS A 34 5.09 -1.82 -13.26
CA HIS A 34 6.17 -2.39 -14.05
C HIS A 34 6.96 -3.37 -13.19
N TYR A 35 7.67 -4.26 -13.86
CA TYR A 35 8.81 -5.01 -13.34
C TYR A 35 9.87 -5.01 -14.46
N ARG A 36 11.12 -5.41 -14.18
CA ARG A 36 12.19 -5.41 -15.20
C ARG A 36 12.52 -6.84 -15.64
N PRO A 37 11.82 -7.40 -16.64
CA PRO A 37 12.07 -8.74 -17.13
C PRO A 37 13.19 -8.72 -18.17
N LYS A 38 14.45 -8.83 -17.74
CA LYS A 38 15.48 -9.30 -18.66
C LYS A 38 15.28 -10.81 -18.83
N GLU A 39 14.49 -11.18 -19.85
CA GLU A 39 14.30 -12.55 -20.34
C GLU A 39 13.59 -13.50 -19.35
N ILE A 40 12.36 -13.13 -18.95
CA ILE A 40 11.49 -13.98 -18.13
C ILE A 40 10.62 -14.86 -19.04
N PRO A 41 10.51 -16.19 -18.81
CA PRO A 41 9.65 -17.07 -19.59
C PRO A 41 8.16 -16.73 -19.40
N LYS A 42 7.32 -17.13 -20.37
CA LYS A 42 5.86 -17.07 -20.19
C LYS A 42 5.43 -17.91 -18.99
N GLN A 43 4.80 -17.25 -18.04
CA GLN A 43 4.33 -17.82 -16.77
C GLN A 43 3.18 -17.00 -16.19
N LEU A 44 2.57 -17.49 -15.11
CA LEU A 44 1.60 -16.72 -14.34
C LEU A 44 2.29 -16.00 -13.18
N LEU A 45 1.98 -14.71 -13.03
CA LEU A 45 2.44 -13.85 -11.94
C LEU A 45 1.38 -13.79 -10.85
N SER A 46 1.79 -13.77 -9.58
CA SER A 46 0.97 -13.36 -8.44
C SER A 46 1.77 -12.45 -7.50
N LEU A 47 1.07 -11.66 -6.70
CA LEU A 47 1.65 -10.83 -5.66
C LEU A 47 1.23 -11.37 -4.30
N LYS A 48 2.19 -11.53 -3.40
CA LYS A 48 1.98 -11.97 -2.01
C LYS A 48 2.21 -10.81 -1.07
N VAL A 49 1.38 -10.70 -0.05
CA VAL A 49 1.50 -9.73 1.04
C VAL A 49 1.98 -10.49 2.27
N LEU A 50 3.08 -10.03 2.88
CA LEU A 50 3.70 -10.66 4.04
C LEU A 50 3.81 -9.67 5.20
N GLU A 51 3.86 -10.18 6.43
CA GLU A 51 4.20 -9.39 7.61
C GLU A 51 5.71 -9.03 7.66
N ASP A 52 6.08 -8.22 8.65
CA ASP A 52 7.45 -7.76 8.96
C ASP A 52 8.47 -8.90 9.16
N ASP A 53 8.03 -10.15 9.34
CA ASP A 53 8.90 -11.33 9.41
C ASP A 53 9.37 -11.84 8.03
N HIS A 54 8.80 -11.33 6.92
CA HIS A 54 9.01 -11.79 5.54
C HIS A 54 8.74 -13.29 5.30
N MET A 55 8.04 -13.96 6.23
CA MET A 55 7.77 -15.41 6.20
C MET A 55 6.27 -15.71 6.22
N THR A 56 5.47 -14.89 6.90
CA THR A 56 4.04 -15.09 7.07
C THR A 56 3.26 -14.40 5.96
N VAL A 57 2.83 -15.17 4.95
CA VAL A 57 1.93 -14.70 3.88
C VAL A 57 0.51 -14.52 4.44
N ILE A 58 0.02 -13.28 4.40
CA ILE A 58 -1.30 -12.90 4.92
C ILE A 58 -2.37 -12.73 3.82
N ALA A 59 -1.97 -12.44 2.59
CA ALA A 59 -2.84 -12.53 1.42
C ALA A 59 -2.04 -12.74 0.12
N GLU A 60 -2.74 -13.20 -0.92
CA GLU A 60 -2.20 -13.35 -2.27
C GLU A 60 -3.19 -12.75 -3.29
N THR A 61 -2.70 -12.36 -4.46
CA THR A 61 -3.55 -11.91 -5.56
C THR A 61 -3.96 -13.04 -6.48
N GLU A 62 -4.97 -12.78 -7.31
CA GLU A 62 -5.24 -13.60 -8.50
C GLU A 62 -4.00 -13.69 -9.41
N LYS A 63 -3.94 -14.78 -10.19
CA LYS A 63 -2.86 -15.07 -11.14
C LYS A 63 -3.04 -14.29 -12.45
N TYR A 64 -1.93 -13.84 -13.04
CA TYR A 64 -1.92 -13.00 -14.24
C TYR A 64 -0.88 -13.45 -15.30
N PRO A 65 -1.24 -13.61 -16.59
CA PRO A 65 -0.29 -13.96 -17.64
C PRO A 65 0.80 -12.90 -17.83
N SER A 66 2.06 -13.28 -17.64
CA SER A 66 3.24 -12.40 -17.80
C SER A 66 3.41 -11.80 -19.20
N GLU A 67 2.78 -12.38 -20.23
CA GLU A 67 2.74 -11.85 -21.60
C GLU A 67 1.78 -10.67 -21.80
N TYR A 68 0.93 -10.34 -20.83
CA TYR A 68 -0.03 -9.24 -20.93
C TYR A 68 0.58 -7.90 -20.51
N THR A 69 -0.02 -6.81 -20.98
CA THR A 69 0.48 -5.44 -20.81
C THR A 69 0.24 -4.87 -19.42
N LEU A 70 1.27 -4.25 -18.85
CA LEU A 70 1.19 -3.47 -17.60
C LEU A 70 0.88 -1.98 -17.89
N PRO A 71 0.28 -1.22 -16.95
CA PRO A 71 -0.07 -1.60 -15.58
C PRO A 71 -1.23 -2.60 -15.51
N ALA A 72 -1.18 -3.50 -14.52
CA ALA A 72 -2.26 -4.45 -14.24
C ALA A 72 -2.68 -4.38 -12.77
N GLN A 73 -3.99 -4.43 -12.51
CA GLN A 73 -4.59 -4.39 -11.17
C GLN A 73 -5.15 -5.77 -10.82
N PHE A 74 -4.88 -6.23 -9.60
CA PHE A 74 -5.30 -7.53 -9.11
C PHE A 74 -6.12 -7.38 -7.82
N ALA A 75 -7.14 -8.20 -7.65
CA ALA A 75 -7.82 -8.36 -6.37
C ALA A 75 -6.89 -9.09 -5.37
N VAL A 76 -6.91 -8.64 -4.11
CA VAL A 76 -6.21 -9.27 -2.98
C VAL A 76 -7.19 -10.19 -2.25
N GLN A 77 -6.79 -11.44 -2.01
CA GLN A 77 -7.61 -12.43 -1.32
C GLN A 77 -6.79 -13.11 -0.18
N PRO A 78 -7.30 -13.16 1.06
CA PRO A 78 -8.49 -12.46 1.55
C PRO A 78 -8.32 -10.94 1.52
N GLN A 79 -9.43 -10.19 1.53
CA GLN A 79 -9.40 -8.73 1.66
C GLN A 79 -8.84 -8.37 3.05
N LEU A 80 -7.69 -7.70 3.09
CA LEU A 80 -7.00 -7.41 4.35
C LEU A 80 -7.48 -6.11 4.99
N SER A 81 -7.53 -6.09 6.31
CA SER A 81 -7.76 -4.89 7.13
C SER A 81 -6.53 -4.68 8.01
N LEU A 82 -5.65 -3.78 7.60
CA LEU A 82 -4.31 -3.63 8.17
C LEU A 82 -4.17 -2.31 8.97
N PRO A 83 -3.59 -2.35 10.18
CA PRO A 83 -3.18 -1.15 10.90
C PRO A 83 -1.87 -0.61 10.33
N LEU A 84 -1.94 0.01 9.14
CA LEU A 84 -0.76 0.48 8.38
C LEU A 84 0.26 1.30 9.19
N TYR A 85 -0.19 2.08 10.19
CA TYR A 85 0.70 2.92 11.01
C TYR A 85 1.35 2.21 12.21
N ALA A 86 1.05 0.93 12.43
CA ALA A 86 1.51 0.15 13.58
C ALA A 86 2.45 -1.01 13.21
N GLN A 87 2.37 -1.52 11.98
CA GLN A 87 3.10 -2.70 11.52
C GLN A 87 3.60 -2.49 10.09
N LYS A 88 4.78 -3.03 9.78
CA LYS A 88 5.34 -3.08 8.44
C LYS A 88 4.83 -4.31 7.68
N TYR A 89 4.81 -4.20 6.36
CA TYR A 89 4.45 -5.29 5.45
C TYR A 89 5.41 -5.28 4.26
N SER A 90 5.60 -6.43 3.63
CA SER A 90 6.27 -6.52 2.32
C SER A 90 5.32 -7.07 1.27
N ILE A 91 5.51 -6.63 0.02
CA ILE A 91 4.81 -7.16 -1.14
C ILE A 91 5.84 -7.83 -2.03
N GLN A 92 5.67 -9.11 -2.31
CA GLN A 92 6.56 -9.90 -3.15
C GLN A 92 5.88 -10.27 -4.47
N LEU A 93 6.57 -10.08 -5.58
CA LEU A 93 6.18 -10.58 -6.90
C LEU A 93 6.71 -12.00 -7.09
N TRP A 94 5.83 -12.91 -7.46
CA TRP A 94 6.13 -14.31 -7.73
C TRP A 94 5.69 -14.69 -9.13
N GLY A 95 6.52 -15.47 -9.83
CA GLY A 95 6.16 -16.20 -11.03
C GLY A 95 6.03 -17.69 -10.73
N ASP A 96 5.06 -18.38 -11.30
CA ASP A 96 4.85 -19.82 -11.03
C ASP A 96 5.88 -20.76 -11.68
N VAL A 97 6.75 -20.24 -12.57
CA VAL A 97 7.91 -20.95 -13.11
C VAL A 97 9.22 -20.45 -12.48
N THR A 98 9.41 -19.13 -12.35
CA THR A 98 10.67 -18.54 -11.86
C THR A 98 10.76 -18.43 -10.34
N GLY A 99 9.66 -18.60 -9.61
CA GLY A 99 9.59 -18.30 -8.18
C GLY A 99 9.64 -16.79 -7.92
N PHE A 100 10.35 -16.40 -6.86
CA PHE A 100 10.48 -15.01 -6.43
C PHE A 100 11.15 -14.12 -7.50
N LEU A 101 10.51 -12.99 -7.83
CA LEU A 101 10.95 -12.04 -8.85
C LEU A 101 11.38 -10.67 -8.29
N GLY A 102 11.01 -10.36 -7.04
CA GLY A 102 11.37 -9.11 -6.38
C GLY A 102 10.37 -8.73 -5.29
N GLU A 103 10.73 -7.76 -4.46
CA GLU A 103 9.90 -7.28 -3.35
C GLU A 103 9.96 -5.77 -3.18
N CYS A 104 8.98 -5.23 -2.45
CA CYS A 104 9.04 -3.90 -1.87
C CYS A 104 8.49 -3.88 -0.43
N GLU A 105 9.16 -3.14 0.45
CA GLU A 105 8.62 -2.81 1.78
C GLU A 105 7.54 -1.72 1.65
N VAL A 106 6.43 -1.93 2.37
CA VAL A 106 5.34 -0.97 2.51
C VAL A 106 5.61 -0.10 3.74
N ASP A 107 6.48 0.90 3.57
CA ASP A 107 6.83 1.86 4.63
C ASP A 107 5.91 3.09 4.64
N MET A 108 5.12 3.26 5.71
CA MET A 108 4.26 4.44 5.92
C MET A 108 5.02 5.73 6.24
N HIS A 109 6.35 5.71 6.37
CA HIS A 109 7.16 6.94 6.37
C HIS A 109 7.50 7.42 4.96
N HIS A 110 7.43 6.54 3.95
CA HIS A 110 7.83 6.83 2.56
C HIS A 110 6.72 6.57 1.51
N TYR A 111 5.50 6.23 1.94
CA TYR A 111 4.34 6.09 1.07
C TYR A 111 3.79 7.43 0.53
N LYS A 112 3.14 7.36 -0.64
CA LYS A 112 2.33 8.44 -1.20
C LYS A 112 0.91 7.93 -1.39
N ILE A 113 -0.05 8.46 -0.61
CA ILE A 113 -1.47 8.22 -0.91
C ILE A 113 -1.82 9.01 -2.17
N VAL A 114 -2.22 8.30 -3.23
CA VAL A 114 -2.75 8.91 -4.45
C VAL A 114 -4.27 8.76 -4.42
N PHE A 115 -4.95 9.81 -3.96
CA PHE A 115 -6.42 9.88 -3.95
C PHE A 115 -6.97 10.11 -5.39
N PRO A 116 -8.22 9.69 -5.74
CA PRO A 116 -8.72 9.74 -7.13
C PRO A 116 -9.78 10.83 -7.47
N ILE A 117 -9.39 11.86 -8.23
CA ILE A 117 -10.25 12.62 -9.19
C ILE A 117 -9.45 12.53 -10.48
N ASP A 118 -9.65 11.45 -11.24
CA ASP A 118 -9.05 11.32 -12.56
C ASP A 118 -9.67 12.36 -13.50
N MET A 119 -8.94 13.45 -13.73
CA MET A 119 -9.25 14.41 -14.78
C MET A 119 -8.14 14.34 -15.82
N GLU A 120 -8.45 13.69 -16.93
CA GLU A 120 -7.58 13.60 -18.09
C GLU A 120 -7.85 14.79 -19.01
N VAL A 121 -6.79 15.48 -19.42
CA VAL A 121 -6.84 16.59 -20.38
C VAL A 121 -5.91 16.22 -21.53
N ASP A 122 -6.46 16.20 -22.74
CA ASP A 122 -5.80 15.69 -23.94
C ASP A 122 -5.81 16.70 -25.10
N SER A 123 -4.83 16.57 -25.98
CA SER A 123 -4.59 17.40 -27.16
C SER A 123 -3.72 16.64 -28.17
N GLU A 124 -3.71 17.06 -29.44
CA GLU A 124 -2.98 16.38 -30.54
C GLU A 124 -1.47 16.14 -30.31
N SER A 125 -0.87 16.70 -29.25
CA SER A 125 0.56 16.54 -28.92
C SER A 125 0.87 16.19 -27.45
N LEU A 126 -0.14 16.16 -26.57
CA LEU A 126 0.07 15.89 -25.13
C LEU A 126 -1.25 15.52 -24.43
N GLY A 127 -1.25 14.39 -23.73
CA GLY A 127 -2.28 13.99 -22.77
C GLY A 127 -1.72 13.88 -21.35
N VAL A 128 -2.48 14.35 -20.35
CA VAL A 128 -2.08 14.38 -18.94
C VAL A 128 -3.23 13.93 -18.03
N SER A 129 -2.95 13.05 -17.07
CA SER A 129 -3.88 12.61 -16.01
C SER A 129 -3.57 13.30 -14.68
N ILE A 130 -4.59 13.91 -14.07
CA ILE A 130 -4.59 14.53 -12.73
C ILE A 130 -5.42 13.64 -11.79
N LYS A 131 -5.05 13.47 -10.50
CA LYS A 131 -5.76 12.61 -9.49
C LYS A 131 -5.85 13.25 -8.07
N GLY A 132 -7.04 13.44 -7.46
CA GLY A 132 -7.20 13.69 -6.00
C GLY A 132 -8.63 13.94 -5.43
N SER A 133 -9.23 13.03 -4.65
CA SER A 133 -10.59 13.15 -4.01
C SER A 133 -10.65 12.87 -2.49
N TRP A 134 -11.86 12.91 -1.91
CA TRP A 134 -12.19 12.74 -0.49
C TRP A 134 -13.54 12.03 -0.25
N GLN A 135 -13.62 11.25 0.83
CA GLN A 135 -14.81 11.01 1.66
C GLN A 135 -14.40 11.20 3.13
#